data_AF-A0A8J6G476-F1
#
_entry.id   AF-A0A8J6G476-F1
#
_cell.length_a   1.000
_cell.length_b   1.000
_cell.length_c   1.000
_cell.angle_alpha   90.00
_cell.angle_beta   90.00
_cell.angle_gamma   90.00
#
_symmetry.space_group_name_H-M   'P 1'
#
loop_
_entity.id
_entity.type
_entity.pdbx_description
1 polymer ?
#
loop_
_entity_poly.entity_id
_entity_poly.type
_entity_poly.pdbx_seq_one_letter_code
_entity_poly.pdbx_strand_id
1 'polypeptide(L)'
;MAPALAQLHWVQGTGMVKPHQKVTDGPEDEPVLCPGQSGALELSRNLVSRGAWRFWHISDLHLDPNYTASKDPLQVCPSAGSQPVPNAGPWGDYLCDSPWVLVNSSIYAMKEIEPKPDFIFWTGDDTPHVPNEQLGEAAVVDIVARLTNLIREVFPDTKVYAALGNHDFHPKNQFPAESNSIYNQVAELWRPWFNNESFAVFKEGAFYSEKLPGPSRAGRVVVLNTNLYYSSNEQTAGMADPSRQFQWLGDVLSNASRDGEMVYVIGHVPPGFFEKTQDKAWFRESFNEEYLRVVQKHHRVIAGQFFGHHHTDSFRMFYDGAGAPISVMFLTPGVTPWKTTLPGVVNGANNPGIRVFEYDRVTLKLQDMVTYFLNLSQANTQGTPRWELEYRLTEAYQVQDAGTDSMHTALTRIASDQHMLQRYYIYNSVSYDHSTCGDICRSEHVCAMQQVAFNTYATCLHGLGTKLVPSFLLMLTLLPSLSILVVP
;
A
#
# COMPACT_ATOMS: atom_id res chain seq x y z
N MET A 1 57.03 18.52 -19.01
CA MET A 1 57.44 19.37 -20.15
C MET A 1 56.88 18.74 -21.41
N ALA A 2 56.13 19.53 -22.20
CA ALA A 2 55.51 19.17 -23.49
C ALA A 2 56.58 18.76 -24.55
N PRO A 3 56.22 18.23 -25.74
CA PRO A 3 55.35 18.84 -26.78
C PRO A 3 54.43 17.80 -27.50
N ALA A 4 53.60 18.02 -28.51
CA ALA A 4 52.94 19.14 -29.24
C ALA A 4 51.81 18.45 -30.06
N LEU A 5 50.56 18.90 -30.05
CA LEU A 5 49.93 19.85 -31.00
C LEU A 5 50.37 19.75 -32.47
N ALA A 6 49.44 19.33 -33.33
CA ALA A 6 49.30 19.83 -34.69
C ALA A 6 47.81 19.98 -35.04
N GLN A 7 47.51 21.08 -35.70
CA GLN A 7 46.21 21.71 -35.93
C GLN A 7 45.97 21.81 -37.45
N LEU A 8 44.67 21.83 -37.84
CA LEU A 8 44.07 22.58 -38.98
C LEU A 8 44.38 22.05 -40.42
N HIS A 9 43.55 22.16 -41.47
CA HIS A 9 42.43 23.06 -41.81
C HIS A 9 41.53 22.47 -42.91
N TRP A 10 40.33 23.05 -43.03
CA TRP A 10 39.28 22.91 -44.05
C TRP A 10 39.65 23.41 -45.47
N VAL A 11 39.01 22.86 -46.51
CA VAL A 11 38.72 23.55 -47.79
C VAL A 11 37.30 23.19 -48.29
N GLN A 12 36.57 24.22 -48.72
CA GLN A 12 35.21 24.25 -49.27
C GLN A 12 35.15 23.81 -50.75
N GLY A 13 33.96 23.39 -51.21
CA GLY A 13 33.63 23.25 -52.63
C GLY A 13 32.13 23.34 -52.89
N THR A 14 31.72 24.45 -53.51
CA THR A 14 30.36 24.88 -53.88
C THR A 14 29.89 24.29 -55.22
N GLY A 15 28.57 24.17 -55.42
CA GLY A 15 27.98 24.00 -56.76
C GLY A 15 26.45 24.03 -56.78
N MET A 16 25.86 25.18 -57.09
CA MET A 16 24.44 25.38 -57.43
C MET A 16 24.17 25.08 -58.92
N VAL A 17 23.02 24.46 -59.24
CA VAL A 17 22.25 24.73 -60.49
C VAL A 17 20.75 24.62 -60.17
N LYS A 18 19.97 25.56 -60.73
CA LYS A 18 18.51 25.80 -60.65
C LYS A 18 17.99 25.94 -62.11
N PRO A 19 16.69 26.17 -62.43
CA PRO A 19 15.53 25.26 -62.41
C PRO A 19 14.75 25.29 -63.76
N HIS A 20 13.66 24.52 -63.93
CA HIS A 20 12.49 24.72 -64.85
C HIS A 20 11.65 23.42 -64.86
N GLN A 21 10.32 23.35 -64.98
CA GLN A 21 9.19 24.30 -65.10
C GLN A 21 7.88 23.49 -64.83
N LYS A 22 6.79 24.18 -64.50
CA LYS A 22 5.42 23.68 -64.17
C LYS A 22 4.75 22.80 -65.23
N VAL A 23 3.92 21.85 -64.80
CA VAL A 23 2.68 21.39 -65.46
C VAL A 23 1.61 21.10 -64.39
N THR A 24 0.34 21.41 -64.71
CA THR A 24 -0.87 21.46 -63.88
C THR A 24 -1.83 20.27 -64.08
N ASP A 25 -2.65 20.02 -63.04
CA ASP A 25 -4.01 19.45 -62.96
C ASP A 25 -4.31 17.95 -63.22
N GLY A 26 -5.07 17.36 -62.28
CA GLY A 26 -5.88 16.14 -62.47
C GLY A 26 -5.98 15.23 -61.22
N PRO A 27 -7.17 14.95 -60.65
CA PRO A 27 -7.33 14.27 -59.36
C PRO A 27 -7.63 12.77 -59.51
N GLU A 28 -6.95 11.89 -58.77
CA GLU A 28 -7.35 10.48 -58.64
C GLU A 28 -7.12 9.94 -57.21
N ASP A 29 -8.26 9.60 -56.59
CA ASP A 29 -8.52 8.48 -55.69
C ASP A 29 -7.86 8.40 -54.30
N GLU A 30 -8.64 8.85 -53.30
CA GLU A 30 -8.59 8.33 -51.93
C GLU A 30 -9.15 6.90 -51.85
N PRO A 31 -8.49 5.97 -51.14
CA PRO A 31 -9.16 4.82 -50.56
C PRO A 31 -9.79 5.21 -49.22
N VAL A 32 -11.11 5.05 -49.17
CA VAL A 32 -12.02 5.13 -48.02
C VAL A 32 -11.41 4.49 -46.75
N LEU A 33 -11.12 5.33 -45.74
CA LEU A 33 -10.90 4.90 -44.36
C LEU A 33 -12.24 4.88 -43.60
N CYS A 34 -12.56 3.73 -43.01
CA CYS A 34 -13.70 3.54 -42.12
C CYS A 34 -13.72 4.59 -40.98
N PRO A 35 -14.86 5.25 -40.72
CA PRO A 35 -14.96 6.19 -39.61
C PRO A 35 -15.18 5.42 -38.31
N GLY A 36 -14.32 5.65 -37.32
CA GLY A 36 -14.62 5.24 -35.94
C GLY A 36 -13.44 4.69 -35.18
N GLN A 37 -12.37 5.47 -35.02
CA GLN A 37 -11.38 5.26 -33.94
C GLN A 37 -10.45 6.48 -33.79
N SER A 38 -11.00 7.68 -33.65
CA SER A 38 -10.24 8.83 -33.11
C SER A 38 -11.00 9.64 -32.05
N GLY A 39 -12.25 9.28 -31.73
CA GLY A 39 -13.06 9.98 -30.74
C GLY A 39 -12.80 9.59 -29.28
N ALA A 40 -12.07 8.51 -29.01
CA ALA A 40 -11.84 8.03 -27.64
C ALA A 40 -10.62 8.68 -26.94
N LEU A 41 -9.75 9.37 -27.70
CA LEU A 41 -8.56 10.05 -27.18
C LEU A 41 -8.71 11.58 -27.09
N GLU A 42 -9.77 12.16 -27.65
CA GLU A 42 -10.05 13.60 -27.56
C GLU A 42 -11.18 13.99 -26.60
N LEU A 43 -11.99 13.02 -26.13
CA LEU A 43 -12.99 13.26 -25.07
C LEU A 43 -12.43 13.19 -23.64
N SER A 44 -11.15 12.82 -23.45
CA SER A 44 -10.46 12.91 -22.15
C SER A 44 -9.66 14.21 -21.95
N ARG A 45 -9.56 15.07 -22.97
CA ARG A 45 -8.74 16.29 -22.94
C ARG A 45 -9.47 17.58 -22.57
N ASN A 46 -10.80 17.56 -22.41
CA ASN A 46 -11.60 18.77 -22.12
C ASN A 46 -12.31 18.78 -20.75
N LEU A 47 -11.83 17.96 -19.80
CA LEU A 47 -12.00 18.24 -18.38
C LEU A 47 -10.61 18.55 -17.81
N VAL A 48 -10.13 19.77 -18.03
CA VAL A 48 -9.29 20.44 -17.03
C VAL A 48 -10.22 20.68 -15.82
N SER A 49 -10.57 19.60 -15.12
CA SER A 49 -11.12 19.71 -13.79
C SER A 49 -10.02 20.33 -12.94
N ARG A 50 -10.38 21.22 -12.02
CA ARG A 50 -9.44 21.82 -11.07
C ARG A 50 -8.54 20.70 -10.53
N GLY A 51 -7.25 20.72 -10.87
CA GLY A 51 -6.36 19.56 -10.73
C GLY A 51 -6.50 18.92 -9.35
N ALA A 52 -6.95 17.66 -9.31
CA ALA A 52 -7.05 16.91 -8.08
C ALA A 52 -5.66 16.84 -7.44
N TRP A 53 -5.60 17.12 -6.15
CA TRP A 53 -4.37 17.11 -5.38
C TRP A 53 -3.99 15.68 -5.03
N ARG A 54 -2.69 15.39 -5.01
CA ARG A 54 -2.21 14.00 -5.00
C ARG A 54 -1.07 13.78 -4.04
N PHE A 55 -1.10 12.65 -3.34
CA PHE A 55 0.02 12.19 -2.55
C PHE A 55 0.30 10.72 -2.80
N TRP A 56 1.59 10.35 -2.75
CA TRP A 56 1.99 8.96 -2.82
C TRP A 56 1.89 8.29 -1.45
N HIS A 57 1.59 7.01 -1.42
CA HIS A 57 1.79 6.11 -0.30
C HIS A 57 2.62 4.92 -0.78
N ILE A 58 3.81 4.78 -0.20
CA ILE A 58 4.71 3.64 -0.41
C ILE A 58 5.06 3.01 0.94
N SER A 59 5.30 1.70 0.93
CA SER A 59 5.58 0.93 2.13
C SER A 59 6.32 -0.36 1.78
N ASP A 60 6.97 -0.97 2.77
CA ASP A 60 7.49 -2.34 2.72
C ASP A 60 8.42 -2.53 1.50
N LEU A 61 9.46 -1.68 1.45
CA LEU A 61 10.44 -1.68 0.38
C LEU A 61 11.37 -2.90 0.48
N HIS A 62 11.72 -3.29 1.70
CA HIS A 62 12.62 -4.39 2.06
C HIS A 62 13.75 -4.58 1.05
N LEU A 63 14.75 -3.70 1.09
CA LEU A 63 15.95 -3.85 0.29
C LEU A 63 16.74 -5.07 0.77
N ASP A 64 16.96 -6.05 -0.10
CA ASP A 64 17.99 -7.07 0.06
C ASP A 64 19.31 -6.59 -0.58
N PRO A 65 20.30 -6.14 0.21
CA PRO A 65 21.55 -5.61 -0.34
C PRO A 65 22.40 -6.68 -1.02
N ASN A 66 22.13 -7.96 -0.74
CA ASN A 66 22.91 -9.10 -1.20
C ASN A 66 22.22 -9.87 -2.34
N TYR A 67 21.10 -9.35 -2.87
CA TYR A 67 20.46 -9.94 -4.05
C TYR A 67 21.43 -9.98 -5.22
N THR A 68 21.64 -11.17 -5.78
CA THR A 68 22.41 -11.38 -7.01
C THR A 68 21.75 -12.46 -7.86
N ALA A 69 21.63 -12.23 -9.16
CA ALA A 69 21.14 -13.23 -10.11
C ALA A 69 22.21 -14.33 -10.32
N SER A 70 22.37 -15.19 -9.31
CA SER A 70 23.36 -16.26 -9.27
C SER A 70 22.89 -17.50 -10.06
N LYS A 71 23.85 -18.30 -10.55
CA LYS A 71 23.56 -19.64 -11.09
C LYS A 71 23.29 -20.66 -10.01
N ASP A 72 23.75 -20.41 -8.78
CA ASP A 72 23.44 -21.23 -7.62
C ASP A 72 22.13 -20.72 -6.99
N PRO A 73 21.03 -21.50 -7.06
CA PRO A 73 19.72 -21.09 -6.53
C PRO A 73 19.71 -20.78 -5.03
N LEU A 74 20.70 -21.25 -4.25
CA LEU A 74 20.78 -20.99 -2.80
C LEU A 74 21.65 -19.77 -2.46
N GLN A 75 22.22 -19.11 -3.46
CA GLN A 75 23.08 -17.93 -3.30
C GLN A 75 22.50 -16.70 -4.03
N VAL A 76 21.20 -16.70 -4.31
CA VAL A 76 20.54 -15.57 -4.97
C VAL A 76 20.27 -14.45 -3.98
N CYS A 77 19.62 -14.76 -2.87
CA CYS A 77 19.22 -13.77 -1.88
C CYS A 77 19.13 -14.44 -0.49
N PRO A 78 19.68 -13.82 0.58
CA PRO A 78 19.53 -14.33 1.94
C PRO A 78 18.08 -14.29 2.45
N SER A 79 17.24 -13.38 1.92
CA SER A 79 15.82 -13.24 2.29
C SER A 79 14.94 -14.45 1.94
N ALA A 80 15.35 -15.30 0.98
CA ALA A 80 14.69 -16.58 0.71
C ALA A 80 14.99 -17.67 1.76
N GLY A 81 15.95 -17.42 2.65
CA GLY A 81 16.42 -18.39 3.63
C GLY A 81 17.07 -19.61 2.96
N SER A 82 16.48 -20.79 3.15
CA SER A 82 16.95 -22.05 2.55
C SER A 82 16.20 -22.44 1.28
N GLN A 83 15.26 -21.61 0.80
CA GLN A 83 14.48 -21.92 -0.39
C GLN A 83 15.32 -21.69 -1.66
N PRO A 84 15.40 -22.67 -2.58
CA PRO A 84 16.10 -22.48 -3.85
C PRO A 84 15.35 -21.48 -4.74
N VAL A 85 16.08 -20.52 -5.29
CA VAL A 85 15.57 -19.48 -6.20
C VAL A 85 16.11 -19.71 -7.63
N PRO A 86 15.50 -20.61 -8.41
CA PRO A 86 15.98 -20.91 -9.75
C PRO A 86 15.64 -19.79 -10.73
N ASN A 87 16.57 -19.49 -11.66
CA ASN A 87 16.35 -18.52 -12.74
C ASN A 87 15.95 -17.11 -12.25
N ALA A 88 16.53 -16.66 -11.13
CA ALA A 88 16.32 -15.34 -10.58
C ALA A 88 16.55 -14.24 -11.63
N GLY A 89 15.59 -13.33 -11.76
CA GLY A 89 15.65 -12.25 -12.75
C GLY A 89 16.29 -10.97 -12.20
N PRO A 90 16.66 -10.01 -13.06
CA PRO A 90 17.33 -8.80 -12.61
C PRO A 90 16.45 -7.90 -11.72
N TRP A 91 15.12 -7.99 -11.84
CA TRP A 91 14.18 -7.13 -11.11
C TRP A 91 13.69 -7.72 -9.78
N GLY A 92 14.18 -8.90 -9.39
CA GLY A 92 13.77 -9.60 -8.18
C GLY A 92 13.19 -10.98 -8.46
N ASP A 93 12.77 -11.64 -7.39
CA ASP A 93 12.09 -12.93 -7.41
C ASP A 93 11.05 -12.97 -6.29
N TYR A 94 9.93 -13.66 -6.47
CA TYR A 94 8.88 -13.74 -5.45
C TYR A 94 9.31 -14.45 -4.17
N LEU A 95 10.45 -15.16 -4.13
CA LEU A 95 11.00 -15.71 -2.89
C LEU A 95 11.96 -14.75 -2.17
N CYS A 96 12.36 -13.66 -2.83
CA CYS A 96 13.33 -12.70 -2.32
C CYS A 96 12.65 -11.39 -1.94
N ASP A 97 13.32 -10.68 -1.04
CA ASP A 97 13.13 -9.25 -0.88
C ASP A 97 13.69 -8.46 -2.07
N SER A 98 13.40 -7.15 -2.11
CA SER A 98 13.67 -6.30 -3.27
C SER A 98 15.16 -6.12 -3.54
N PRO A 99 15.66 -6.38 -4.76
CA PRO A 99 16.96 -5.84 -5.15
C PRO A 99 16.91 -4.32 -5.25
N TRP A 100 18.07 -3.66 -5.13
CA TRP A 100 18.18 -2.20 -5.29
C TRP A 100 17.55 -1.69 -6.58
N VAL A 101 17.69 -2.42 -7.69
CA VAL A 101 17.16 -1.99 -8.99
C VAL A 101 15.63 -1.96 -9.03
N LEU A 102 14.94 -2.81 -8.25
CA LEU A 102 13.50 -2.78 -8.11
C LEU A 102 13.05 -1.56 -7.29
N VAL A 103 13.70 -1.33 -6.15
CA VAL A 103 13.43 -0.16 -5.31
C VAL A 103 13.69 1.14 -6.08
N ASN A 104 14.81 1.23 -6.80
CA ASN A 104 15.09 2.38 -7.66
C ASN A 104 14.02 2.53 -8.74
N SER A 105 13.63 1.44 -9.40
CA SER A 105 12.58 1.45 -10.43
C SER A 105 11.25 1.98 -9.88
N SER A 106 10.83 1.60 -8.67
CA SER A 106 9.57 2.07 -8.08
C SER A 106 9.57 3.59 -7.83
N ILE A 107 10.64 4.13 -7.24
CA ILE A 107 10.73 5.56 -6.94
C ILE A 107 10.80 6.40 -8.23
N TYR A 108 11.49 5.91 -9.28
CA TYR A 108 11.50 6.58 -10.58
C TYR A 108 10.16 6.45 -11.32
N ALA A 109 9.44 5.35 -11.19
CA ALA A 109 8.09 5.20 -11.72
C ALA A 109 7.10 6.17 -11.07
N MET A 110 7.18 6.36 -9.74
CA MET A 110 6.41 7.39 -9.05
C MET A 110 6.65 8.77 -9.64
N LYS A 111 7.92 9.11 -9.96
CA LYS A 111 8.27 10.40 -10.58
C LYS A 111 7.76 10.52 -12.00
N GLU A 112 7.73 9.44 -12.78
CA GLU A 112 7.16 9.45 -14.13
C GLU A 112 5.64 9.69 -14.09
N ILE A 113 4.95 9.06 -13.15
CA ILE A 113 3.48 9.11 -13.02
C ILE A 113 3.00 10.43 -12.42
N GLU A 114 3.57 10.85 -11.28
CA GLU A 114 3.23 12.10 -10.58
C GLU A 114 4.51 12.70 -9.99
N PRO A 115 5.24 13.53 -10.76
CA PRO A 115 6.53 14.11 -10.35
C PRO A 115 6.40 15.21 -9.29
N LYS A 116 5.20 15.77 -9.08
CA LYS A 116 4.97 16.89 -8.16
C LYS A 116 3.80 16.61 -7.21
N PRO A 117 3.88 15.51 -6.44
CA PRO A 117 2.88 15.23 -5.42
C PRO A 117 2.93 16.33 -4.35
N ASP A 118 1.82 16.52 -3.65
CA ASP A 118 1.71 17.36 -2.47
C ASP A 118 2.70 16.97 -1.37
N PHE A 119 2.79 15.66 -1.13
CA PHE A 119 3.63 15.01 -0.16
C PHE A 119 3.69 13.50 -0.46
N ILE A 120 4.52 12.79 0.30
CA ILE A 120 4.64 11.33 0.25
C ILE A 120 4.45 10.77 1.65
N PHE A 121 3.66 9.70 1.77
CA PHE A 121 3.65 8.81 2.92
C PHE A 121 4.60 7.65 2.66
N TRP A 122 5.53 7.43 3.58
CA TRP A 122 6.44 6.29 3.58
C TRP A 122 6.30 5.55 4.90
N THR A 123 5.64 4.40 4.90
CA THR A 123 5.29 3.69 6.14
C THR A 123 6.28 2.59 6.53
N GLY A 124 7.56 2.76 6.17
CA GLY A 124 8.68 1.96 6.69
C GLY A 124 8.81 0.54 6.11
N ASP A 125 9.57 -0.28 6.83
CA ASP A 125 10.01 -1.64 6.48
C ASP A 125 10.97 -1.67 5.28
N ASP A 126 12.20 -1.26 5.58
CA ASP A 126 13.27 -0.98 4.63
C ASP A 126 14.25 -2.14 4.50
N THR A 127 14.40 -2.97 5.54
CA THR A 127 15.47 -3.98 5.65
C THR A 127 14.97 -5.40 5.37
N PRO A 128 15.82 -6.35 4.95
CA PRO A 128 15.35 -7.63 4.45
C PRO A 128 14.91 -8.60 5.57
N HIS A 129 14.12 -9.60 5.21
CA HIS A 129 13.69 -10.72 6.03
C HIS A 129 14.82 -11.72 6.28
N VAL A 130 15.80 -11.32 7.09
CA VAL A 130 16.93 -12.17 7.48
C VAL A 130 16.97 -12.40 9.01
N PRO A 131 17.73 -13.40 9.50
CA PRO A 131 18.04 -13.53 10.92
C PRO A 131 18.79 -12.29 11.45
N ASN A 132 18.58 -11.94 12.73
CA ASN A 132 19.20 -10.77 13.35
C ASN A 132 20.74 -10.83 13.33
N GLU A 133 21.30 -12.04 13.37
CA GLU A 133 22.75 -12.29 13.34
C GLU A 133 23.38 -11.87 12.00
N GLN A 134 22.58 -11.74 10.95
CA GLN A 134 23.02 -11.33 9.60
C GLN A 134 22.80 -9.84 9.33
N LEU A 135 22.11 -9.11 10.23
CA LEU A 135 21.75 -7.71 10.03
C LEU A 135 21.89 -6.93 11.34
N GLY A 136 23.04 -6.29 11.54
CA GLY A 136 23.30 -5.45 12.72
C GLY A 136 22.74 -4.03 12.59
N GLU A 137 22.73 -3.29 13.71
CA GLU A 137 22.20 -1.92 13.80
C GLU A 137 22.76 -0.97 12.73
N ALA A 138 24.08 -0.99 12.49
CA ALA A 138 24.70 -0.13 11.49
C ALA A 138 24.14 -0.41 10.08
N ALA A 139 23.95 -1.68 9.72
CA ALA A 139 23.39 -2.06 8.42
C ALA A 139 21.92 -1.65 8.30
N VAL A 140 21.14 -1.72 9.38
CA VAL A 140 19.76 -1.20 9.41
C VAL A 140 19.75 0.30 9.10
N VAL A 141 20.55 1.09 9.84
CA VAL A 141 20.60 2.56 9.65
C VAL A 141 21.14 2.92 8.25
N ASP A 142 22.13 2.19 7.73
CA ASP A 142 22.67 2.41 6.40
C ASP A 142 21.63 2.16 5.29
N ILE A 143 20.79 1.13 5.44
CA ILE A 143 19.70 0.84 4.50
C ILE A 143 18.64 1.96 4.55
N VAL A 144 18.20 2.35 5.75
CA VAL A 144 17.25 3.47 5.94
C VAL A 144 17.81 4.77 5.32
N ALA A 145 19.10 5.05 5.55
CA ALA A 145 19.78 6.21 4.97
C ALA A 145 19.82 6.15 3.44
N ARG A 146 20.08 4.97 2.86
CA ARG A 146 20.13 4.77 1.41
C ARG A 146 18.77 5.03 0.76
N LEU A 147 17.68 4.53 1.34
CA LEU A 147 16.32 4.77 0.85
C LEU A 147 15.88 6.22 1.05
N THR A 148 16.19 6.80 2.20
CA THR A 148 15.98 8.23 2.48
C THR A 148 16.64 9.09 1.41
N ASN A 149 17.89 8.80 1.06
CA ASN A 149 18.63 9.55 0.06
C ASN A 149 18.05 9.39 -1.35
N LEU A 150 17.62 8.18 -1.74
CA LEU A 150 16.95 7.95 -3.02
C LEU A 150 15.66 8.79 -3.15
N ILE A 151 14.81 8.77 -2.11
CA ILE A 151 13.57 9.56 -2.13
C ILE A 151 13.88 11.06 -2.24
N ARG A 152 14.87 11.56 -1.49
CA ARG A 152 15.31 12.96 -1.56
C ARG A 152 15.94 13.35 -2.90
N GLU A 153 16.66 12.44 -3.55
CA GLU A 153 17.24 12.67 -4.87
C GLU A 153 16.15 12.79 -5.93
N VAL A 154 15.17 11.89 -5.90
CA VAL A 154 14.12 11.82 -6.91
C VAL A 154 13.06 12.91 -6.71
N PHE A 155 12.73 13.21 -5.45
CA PHE A 155 11.73 14.19 -5.00
C PHE A 155 12.32 15.26 -4.06
N PRO A 156 13.24 16.13 -4.53
CA PRO A 156 14.00 17.05 -3.67
C PRO A 156 13.15 18.12 -2.99
N ASP A 157 12.03 18.51 -3.59
CA ASP A 157 11.15 19.59 -3.11
C ASP A 157 9.89 19.08 -2.39
N THR A 158 9.79 17.77 -2.14
CA THR A 158 8.58 17.14 -1.60
C THR A 158 8.72 16.82 -0.12
N LYS A 159 7.72 17.19 0.68
CA LYS A 159 7.64 16.80 2.10
C LYS A 159 7.30 15.30 2.18
N VAL A 160 8.04 14.55 2.97
CA VAL A 160 7.78 13.14 3.25
C VAL A 160 7.37 12.98 4.71
N TYR A 161 6.27 12.29 4.96
CA TYR A 161 5.87 11.85 6.29
C TYR A 161 6.22 10.36 6.40
N ALA A 162 7.33 10.09 7.07
CA ALA A 162 7.90 8.75 7.19
C ALA A 162 7.64 8.16 8.59
N ALA A 163 7.18 6.91 8.63
CA ALA A 163 7.09 6.07 9.83
C ALA A 163 8.14 4.95 9.76
N LEU A 164 8.65 4.50 10.91
CA LEU A 164 9.47 3.28 10.97
C LEU A 164 8.56 2.04 10.94
N GLY A 165 8.99 1.02 10.23
CA GLY A 165 8.42 -0.32 10.28
C GLY A 165 9.16 -1.26 11.22
N ASN A 166 8.60 -2.43 11.50
CA ASN A 166 9.13 -3.34 12.52
C ASN A 166 10.49 -3.95 12.13
N HIS A 167 10.88 -3.93 10.86
CA HIS A 167 12.20 -4.30 10.36
C HIS A 167 13.23 -3.18 10.42
N ASP A 168 12.83 -1.94 10.73
CA ASP A 168 13.73 -0.78 10.76
C ASP A 168 14.42 -0.61 12.14
N PHE A 169 14.71 -1.74 12.78
CA PHE A 169 15.36 -1.79 14.09
C PHE A 169 16.21 -3.05 14.25
N HIS A 170 17.21 -2.98 15.12
CA HIS A 170 18.00 -4.14 15.50
C HIS A 170 18.00 -4.34 17.02
N PRO A 171 17.63 -5.53 17.53
CA PRO A 171 17.00 -6.64 16.81
C PRO A 171 15.61 -6.28 16.25
N LYS A 172 15.19 -6.90 15.14
CA LYS A 172 13.88 -6.59 14.53
C LYS A 172 12.72 -6.76 15.52
N ASN A 173 11.70 -5.94 15.35
CA ASN A 173 10.51 -5.82 16.19
C ASN A 173 10.74 -5.23 17.60
N GLN A 174 11.98 -5.18 18.12
CA GLN A 174 12.26 -4.82 19.52
C GLN A 174 12.33 -3.30 19.74
N PHE A 175 11.30 -2.58 19.34
CA PHE A 175 11.22 -1.11 19.47
C PHE A 175 11.03 -0.69 20.93
N PRO A 176 11.97 0.03 21.55
CA PRO A 176 11.84 0.49 22.93
C PRO A 176 10.87 1.67 23.04
N ALA A 177 10.28 1.82 24.24
CA ALA A 177 9.39 2.90 24.59
C ALA A 177 10.11 4.19 25.05
N GLU A 178 11.39 4.34 24.68
CA GLU A 178 12.27 5.45 25.04
C GLU A 178 13.29 5.75 23.93
N SER A 179 14.00 6.87 24.05
CA SER A 179 15.04 7.27 23.12
C SER A 179 16.15 6.20 22.99
N ASN A 180 16.67 6.04 21.77
CA ASN A 180 17.76 5.11 21.48
C ASN A 180 18.57 5.57 20.26
N SER A 181 19.65 4.84 19.97
CA SER A 181 20.58 5.13 18.88
C SER A 181 19.91 5.20 17.51
N ILE A 182 19.03 4.26 17.17
CA ILE A 182 18.35 4.21 15.86
C ILE A 182 17.38 5.39 15.73
N TYR A 183 16.54 5.66 16.73
CA TYR A 183 15.62 6.81 16.68
C TYR A 183 16.39 8.12 16.50
N ASN A 184 17.52 8.27 17.21
CA ASN A 184 18.36 9.45 17.12
C ASN A 184 18.99 9.60 15.73
N GLN A 185 19.54 8.53 15.14
CA GLN A 185 20.16 8.58 13.82
C GLN A 185 19.12 8.81 12.71
N VAL A 186 17.97 8.14 12.77
CA VAL A 186 16.89 8.34 11.81
C VAL A 186 16.31 9.76 11.93
N ALA A 187 16.22 10.33 13.14
CA ALA A 187 15.81 11.72 13.31
C ALA A 187 16.72 12.70 12.54
N GLU A 188 18.03 12.44 12.51
CA GLU A 188 18.99 13.25 11.74
C GLU A 188 18.82 13.03 10.23
N LEU A 189 18.61 11.79 9.77
CA LEU A 189 18.35 11.47 8.36
C LEU A 189 17.09 12.20 7.85
N TRP A 190 16.03 12.19 8.66
CA TRP A 190 14.72 12.77 8.33
C TRP A 190 14.58 14.23 8.77
N ARG A 191 15.63 14.84 9.33
CA ARG A 191 15.64 16.24 9.78
C ARG A 191 15.08 17.23 8.75
N PRO A 192 15.39 17.14 7.44
CA PRO A 192 14.82 18.06 6.43
C PRO A 192 13.29 18.01 6.32
N TRP A 193 12.67 16.92 6.75
CA TRP A 193 11.22 16.74 6.75
C TRP A 193 10.57 17.15 8.06
N PHE A 194 11.33 17.48 9.11
CA PHE A 194 10.81 17.80 10.42
C PHE A 194 10.86 19.28 10.77
N ASN A 195 9.82 19.75 11.44
CA ASN A 195 9.89 20.91 12.31
C ASN A 195 10.63 20.56 13.62
N ASN A 196 10.95 21.57 14.44
CA ASN A 196 11.72 21.36 15.66
C ASN A 196 11.03 20.47 16.70
N GLU A 197 9.70 20.57 16.82
CA GLU A 197 8.92 19.76 17.75
C GLU A 197 8.88 18.30 17.31
N SER A 198 8.56 18.05 16.03
CA SER A 198 8.51 16.70 15.45
C SER A 198 9.85 15.99 15.58
N PHE A 199 10.96 16.69 15.33
CA PHE A 199 12.31 16.15 15.53
C PHE A 199 12.57 15.76 16.99
N ALA A 200 12.17 16.60 17.95
CA ALA A 200 12.36 16.30 19.37
C ALA A 200 11.51 15.10 19.82
N VAL A 201 10.22 15.07 19.46
CA VAL A 201 9.32 13.97 19.83
C VAL A 201 9.73 12.66 19.16
N PHE A 202 10.16 12.70 17.90
CA PHE A 202 10.63 11.50 17.19
C PHE A 202 11.80 10.83 17.91
N LYS A 203 12.74 11.61 18.46
CA LYS A 203 13.89 11.05 19.19
C LYS A 203 13.51 10.29 20.46
N GLU A 204 12.34 10.58 21.02
CA GLU A 204 11.85 9.95 22.26
C GLU A 204 11.03 8.67 22.02
N GLY A 205 10.38 8.54 20.86
CA GLY A 205 9.47 7.40 20.62
C GLY A 205 9.16 7.06 19.16
N ALA A 206 9.84 7.68 18.20
CA ALA A 206 9.66 7.52 16.76
C ALA A 206 8.23 7.80 16.23
N PHE A 207 7.48 8.66 16.91
CA PHE A 207 6.20 9.19 16.47
C PHE A 207 6.22 10.72 16.49
N TYR A 208 5.36 11.37 15.72
CA TYR A 208 5.27 12.83 15.64
C TYR A 208 4.00 13.27 14.91
N SER A 209 3.72 14.56 14.93
CA SER A 209 2.72 15.15 14.04
C SER A 209 3.27 16.38 13.35
N GLU A 210 2.74 16.68 12.17
CA GLU A 210 3.17 17.77 11.32
C GLU A 210 1.98 18.34 10.56
N LYS A 211 2.01 19.65 10.29
CA LYS A 211 0.98 20.26 9.44
C LYS A 211 1.23 19.93 7.97
N LEU A 212 0.17 19.83 7.19
CA LEU A 212 0.28 19.73 5.73
C LEU A 212 0.83 21.05 5.13
N PRO A 213 1.66 20.98 4.07
CA PRO A 213 2.12 22.17 3.38
C PRO A 213 0.98 22.89 2.64
N GLY A 214 1.09 24.21 2.48
CA GLY A 214 0.17 25.01 1.67
C GLY A 214 -0.76 25.97 2.45
N PRO A 215 -1.62 26.72 1.75
CA PRO A 215 -2.42 27.80 2.33
C PRO A 215 -3.57 27.30 3.22
N SER A 216 -3.98 26.04 3.07
CA SER A 216 -5.00 25.40 3.92
C SER A 216 -4.37 24.98 5.25
N ARG A 217 -4.40 25.87 6.25
CA ARG A 217 -3.91 25.62 7.62
C ARG A 217 -4.66 24.51 8.40
N ALA A 218 -5.64 23.85 7.79
CA ALA A 218 -6.59 22.95 8.42
C ALA A 218 -6.26 21.44 8.23
N GLY A 219 -5.03 21.08 7.86
CA GLY A 219 -4.62 19.69 7.66
C GLY A 219 -3.39 19.30 8.46
N ARG A 220 -3.42 18.11 9.08
CA ARG A 220 -2.33 17.53 9.87
C ARG A 220 -2.10 16.08 9.48
N VAL A 221 -0.85 15.65 9.53
CA VAL A 221 -0.46 14.24 9.49
C VAL A 221 0.04 13.85 10.87
N VAL A 222 -0.49 12.74 11.37
CA VAL A 222 -0.03 12.07 12.59
C VAL A 222 0.69 10.80 12.17
N VAL A 223 1.93 10.67 12.59
CA VAL A 223 2.80 9.54 12.28
C VAL A 223 3.03 8.76 13.57
N LEU A 224 2.58 7.51 13.59
CA LEU A 224 2.63 6.62 14.75
C LEU A 224 3.78 5.62 14.65
N ASN A 225 4.37 5.30 15.80
CA ASN A 225 5.20 4.12 15.99
C ASN A 225 4.32 2.98 16.52
N THR A 226 3.63 2.28 15.61
CA THR A 226 2.77 1.15 15.99
C THR A 226 3.55 -0.14 16.24
N ASN A 227 4.86 -0.15 16.00
CA ASN A 227 5.75 -1.25 16.35
C ASN A 227 5.82 -1.45 17.88
N LEU A 228 5.55 -0.40 18.66
CA LEU A 228 5.39 -0.48 20.12
C LEU A 228 4.25 -1.41 20.54
N TYR A 229 3.25 -1.61 19.67
CA TYR A 229 2.07 -2.40 19.97
C TYR A 229 2.17 -3.84 19.49
N TYR A 230 3.21 -4.16 18.69
CA TYR A 230 3.38 -5.45 18.09
C TYR A 230 3.58 -6.53 19.17
N SER A 231 2.81 -7.62 19.11
CA SER A 231 2.90 -8.77 20.01
C SER A 231 4.30 -9.40 20.09
N SER A 232 5.11 -9.30 19.04
CA SER A 232 6.51 -9.78 19.02
C SER A 232 7.52 -8.79 19.61
N ASN A 233 7.10 -7.61 20.05
CA ASN A 233 7.96 -6.65 20.73
C ASN A 233 7.95 -6.90 22.24
N GLU A 234 9.05 -7.41 22.79
CA GLU A 234 9.16 -7.69 24.22
C GLU A 234 9.51 -6.44 25.04
N GLN A 235 10.01 -5.36 24.41
CA GLN A 235 10.37 -4.12 25.10
C GLN A 235 9.16 -3.40 25.70
N THR A 236 7.96 -3.65 25.17
CA THR A 236 6.71 -3.02 25.61
C THR A 236 5.78 -3.98 26.34
N ALA A 237 6.25 -5.19 26.66
CA ALA A 237 5.47 -6.18 27.39
C ALA A 237 5.03 -5.63 28.76
N GLY A 238 3.73 -5.70 29.06
CA GLY A 238 3.15 -5.22 30.31
C GLY A 238 2.97 -3.70 30.41
N MET A 239 3.36 -2.92 29.40
CA MET A 239 3.09 -1.48 29.37
C MET A 239 1.67 -1.20 28.88
N ALA A 240 0.92 -0.35 29.56
CA ALA A 240 -0.42 0.04 29.12
C ALA A 240 -0.40 1.10 28.00
N ASP A 241 0.57 2.03 28.03
CA ASP A 241 0.73 3.08 27.03
C ASP A 241 2.23 3.36 26.80
N PRO A 242 2.93 2.51 26.00
CA PRO A 242 4.36 2.68 25.74
C PRO A 242 4.64 4.05 25.09
N SER A 243 5.64 4.75 25.62
CA SER A 243 5.99 6.14 25.28
C SER A 243 4.86 7.17 25.46
N ARG A 244 3.78 6.81 26.17
CA ARG A 244 2.55 7.61 26.29
C ARG A 244 1.93 7.99 24.93
N GLN A 245 2.15 7.15 23.92
CA GLN A 245 1.74 7.46 22.55
C GLN A 245 0.21 7.54 22.40
N PHE A 246 -0.59 6.74 23.12
CA PHE A 246 -2.04 6.84 23.08
C PHE A 246 -2.55 8.11 23.75
N GLN A 247 -1.98 8.47 24.92
CA GLN A 247 -2.27 9.76 25.55
C GLN A 247 -1.95 10.91 24.58
N TRP A 248 -0.73 10.93 24.04
CA TRP A 248 -0.27 11.95 23.09
C TRP A 248 -1.18 12.02 21.85
N LEU A 249 -1.57 10.88 21.29
CA LEU A 249 -2.46 10.80 20.14
C LEU A 249 -3.83 11.42 20.45
N GLY A 250 -4.42 11.07 21.60
CA GLY A 250 -5.68 11.66 22.06
C GLY A 250 -5.59 13.18 22.22
N ASP A 251 -4.47 13.68 22.74
CA ASP A 251 -4.23 15.13 22.92
C ASP A 251 -4.08 15.83 21.56
N VAL A 252 -3.33 15.26 20.61
CA VAL A 252 -3.18 15.79 19.24
C VAL A 252 -4.52 15.85 18.51
N LEU A 253 -5.33 14.78 18.59
CA LEU A 253 -6.64 14.73 17.94
C LEU A 253 -7.66 15.65 18.62
N SER A 254 -7.57 15.85 19.93
CA SER A 254 -8.37 16.85 20.66
C SER A 254 -7.99 18.28 20.23
N ASN A 255 -6.71 18.55 20.07
CA ASN A 255 -6.21 19.83 19.57
C ASN A 255 -6.66 20.08 18.12
N ALA A 256 -6.58 19.07 17.25
CA ALA A 256 -7.08 19.17 15.89
C ALA A 256 -8.57 19.55 15.85
N SER A 257 -9.40 18.92 16.70
CA SER A 257 -10.82 19.27 16.84
C SER A 257 -11.03 20.72 17.27
N ARG A 258 -10.30 21.19 18.29
CA ARG A 258 -10.35 22.58 18.76
C ARG A 258 -9.94 23.57 17.68
N ASP A 259 -8.91 23.22 16.91
CA ASP A 259 -8.28 24.11 15.94
C ASP A 259 -8.92 24.00 14.53
N GLY A 260 -9.94 23.16 14.37
CA GLY A 260 -10.66 22.94 13.11
C GLY A 260 -9.82 22.23 12.04
N GLU A 261 -8.86 21.40 12.47
CA GLU A 261 -7.98 20.62 11.59
C GLU A 261 -8.57 19.22 11.33
N MET A 262 -8.39 18.74 10.08
CA MET A 262 -8.57 17.34 9.71
C MET A 262 -7.21 16.63 9.72
N VAL A 263 -7.23 15.32 9.99
CA VAL A 263 -6.04 14.53 10.28
C VAL A 263 -5.97 13.29 9.39
N TYR A 264 -4.83 13.08 8.75
CA TYR A 264 -4.42 11.78 8.27
C TYR A 264 -3.56 11.08 9.33
N VAL A 265 -3.85 9.82 9.61
CA VAL A 265 -3.06 9.00 10.55
C VAL A 265 -2.29 7.97 9.74
N ILE A 266 -0.98 7.91 9.91
CA ILE A 266 -0.13 6.89 9.29
C ILE A 266 0.63 6.12 10.35
N GLY A 267 0.93 4.86 10.04
CA GLY A 267 1.76 3.98 10.86
C GLY A 267 2.16 2.75 10.04
N HIS A 268 2.99 1.89 10.60
CA HIS A 268 3.44 0.69 9.88
C HIS A 268 2.51 -0.49 10.14
N VAL A 269 2.59 -1.09 11.33
CA VAL A 269 1.77 -2.24 11.75
C VAL A 269 0.32 -1.78 11.99
N PRO A 270 -0.70 -2.33 11.30
CA PRO A 270 -2.09 -1.95 11.51
C PRO A 270 -2.73 -2.74 12.68
N PRO A 271 -3.77 -2.19 13.32
CA PRO A 271 -4.65 -2.94 14.21
C PRO A 271 -5.50 -3.95 13.41
N GLY A 272 -6.16 -4.87 14.13
CA GLY A 272 -7.01 -5.90 13.58
C GLY A 272 -6.22 -7.10 13.07
N PHE A 273 -6.80 -7.78 12.09
CA PHE A 273 -6.36 -9.09 11.64
C PHE A 273 -5.78 -9.04 10.22
N PHE A 274 -4.83 -9.92 9.94
CA PHE A 274 -4.30 -10.16 8.61
C PHE A 274 -5.28 -10.98 7.78
N GLU A 275 -5.65 -10.51 6.60
CA GLU A 275 -6.72 -11.11 5.81
C GLU A 275 -6.32 -12.39 5.06
N LYS A 276 -5.02 -12.72 5.01
CA LYS A 276 -4.50 -13.91 4.31
C LYS A 276 -4.51 -15.18 5.15
N THR A 277 -4.94 -15.09 6.41
CA THR A 277 -5.03 -16.23 7.33
C THR A 277 -6.04 -15.93 8.43
N GLN A 278 -6.35 -16.93 9.25
CA GLN A 278 -7.26 -16.81 10.38
C GLN A 278 -6.51 -16.47 11.66
N ASP A 279 -7.17 -15.72 12.54
CA ASP A 279 -6.74 -15.46 13.93
C ASP A 279 -5.33 -14.86 14.07
N LYS A 280 -4.81 -14.22 13.01
CA LYS A 280 -3.54 -13.50 13.05
C LYS A 280 -3.76 -12.01 13.21
N ALA A 281 -3.65 -11.54 14.44
CA ALA A 281 -3.47 -10.12 14.75
C ALA A 281 -2.00 -9.79 15.03
N TRP A 282 -1.64 -8.53 14.83
CA TRP A 282 -0.28 -8.04 15.13
C TRP A 282 -0.24 -7.39 16.50
N PHE A 283 -1.17 -6.47 16.76
CA PHE A 283 -1.25 -5.78 18.05
C PHE A 283 -1.56 -6.77 19.17
N ARG A 284 -0.98 -6.55 20.35
CA ARG A 284 -1.53 -7.13 21.58
C ARG A 284 -2.96 -6.61 21.77
N GLU A 285 -3.85 -7.48 22.25
CA GLU A 285 -5.30 -7.20 22.32
C GLU A 285 -5.62 -5.86 23.00
N SER A 286 -4.99 -5.56 24.13
CA SER A 286 -5.19 -4.30 24.86
C SER A 286 -4.86 -3.05 24.05
N PHE A 287 -3.81 -3.10 23.21
CA PHE A 287 -3.44 -1.99 22.33
C PHE A 287 -4.41 -1.86 21.15
N ASN A 288 -4.92 -2.99 20.65
CA ASN A 288 -5.94 -3.00 19.61
C ASN A 288 -7.25 -2.34 20.10
N GLU A 289 -7.69 -2.68 21.32
CA GLU A 289 -8.84 -2.06 21.97
C GLU A 289 -8.64 -0.57 22.21
N GLU A 290 -7.47 -0.18 22.71
CA GLU A 290 -7.16 1.22 22.97
C GLU A 290 -7.10 2.05 21.68
N TYR A 291 -6.54 1.51 20.59
CA TYR A 291 -6.57 2.15 19.28
C TYR A 291 -8.01 2.36 18.78
N LEU A 292 -8.86 1.32 18.89
CA LEU A 292 -10.28 1.43 18.55
C LEU A 292 -11.00 2.51 19.36
N ARG A 293 -10.71 2.59 20.67
CA ARG A 293 -11.29 3.61 21.55
C ARG A 293 -10.90 5.03 21.11
N VAL A 294 -9.65 5.23 20.70
CA VAL A 294 -9.18 6.52 20.17
C VAL A 294 -9.89 6.87 18.87
N VAL A 295 -9.96 5.93 17.91
CA VAL A 295 -10.66 6.17 16.63
C VAL A 295 -12.13 6.48 16.87
N GLN A 296 -12.84 5.68 17.68
CA GLN A 296 -14.25 5.90 18.01
C GLN A 296 -14.50 7.27 18.65
N LYS A 297 -13.59 7.75 19.51
CA LYS A 297 -13.72 9.06 20.15
C LYS A 297 -13.44 10.21 19.18
N HIS A 298 -12.47 10.05 18.28
CA HIS A 298 -11.90 11.14 17.49
C HIS A 298 -12.19 11.08 15.98
N HIS A 299 -13.00 10.11 15.51
CA HIS A 299 -13.24 9.85 14.09
C HIS A 299 -13.65 11.09 13.27
N ARG A 300 -14.36 12.06 13.88
CA ARG A 300 -14.81 13.29 13.19
C ARG A 300 -13.68 14.17 12.66
N VAL A 301 -12.47 14.06 13.22
CA VAL A 301 -11.28 14.78 12.73
C VAL A 301 -10.35 13.89 11.93
N ILE A 302 -10.59 12.58 11.86
CA ILE A 302 -9.75 11.63 11.13
C ILE A 302 -10.30 11.47 9.72
N ALA A 303 -9.61 12.03 8.73
CA ALA A 303 -10.00 12.00 7.33
C ALA A 303 -9.56 10.71 6.60
N GLY A 304 -8.60 9.97 7.14
CA GLY A 304 -8.11 8.72 6.57
C GLY A 304 -6.97 8.15 7.41
N GLN A 305 -6.79 6.82 7.32
CA GLN A 305 -5.72 6.09 8.00
C GLN A 305 -4.94 5.27 6.95
N PHE A 306 -3.60 5.27 7.01
CA PHE A 306 -2.75 4.67 5.97
C PHE A 306 -1.63 3.84 6.58
N PHE A 307 -1.62 2.54 6.28
CA PHE A 307 -0.73 1.56 6.89
C PHE A 307 -0.13 0.61 5.85
N GLY A 308 0.90 -0.13 6.24
CA GLY A 308 1.60 -1.12 5.42
C GLY A 308 1.60 -2.49 6.08
N HIS A 309 2.79 -3.10 6.22
CA HIS A 309 3.10 -4.33 6.96
C HIS A 309 2.57 -5.63 6.34
N HIS A 310 1.39 -5.60 5.71
CA HIS A 310 0.78 -6.82 5.16
C HIS A 310 1.33 -7.19 3.79
N HIS A 311 1.97 -6.23 3.12
CA HIS A 311 2.42 -6.27 1.72
C HIS A 311 1.30 -6.45 0.69
N THR A 312 0.08 -6.76 1.14
CA THR A 312 -1.12 -6.97 0.33
C THR A 312 -2.01 -5.73 0.31
N ASP A 313 -2.81 -5.62 -0.73
CA ASP A 313 -3.79 -4.54 -0.88
C ASP A 313 -5.09 -4.85 -0.13
N SER A 314 -5.40 -4.05 0.89
CA SER A 314 -6.63 -4.22 1.64
C SER A 314 -7.11 -2.91 2.29
N PHE A 315 -8.23 -2.98 3.00
CA PHE A 315 -8.72 -1.87 3.83
C PHE A 315 -9.40 -2.41 5.09
N ARG A 316 -9.59 -1.54 6.10
CA ARG A 316 -10.30 -1.87 7.33
C ARG A 316 -11.37 -0.83 7.60
N MET A 317 -12.57 -1.30 7.90
CA MET A 317 -13.69 -0.46 8.32
C MET A 317 -13.70 -0.31 9.84
N PHE A 318 -14.03 0.89 10.30
CA PHE A 318 -14.25 1.19 11.71
C PHE A 318 -15.70 1.62 11.91
N TYR A 319 -16.32 1.07 12.94
CA TYR A 319 -17.72 1.32 13.28
C TYR A 319 -17.85 1.88 14.71
N ASP A 320 -18.84 2.73 14.92
CA ASP A 320 -19.24 3.14 16.27
C ASP A 320 -20.12 2.06 16.95
N GLY A 321 -20.50 2.32 18.21
CA GLY A 321 -21.35 1.40 18.97
C GLY A 321 -22.77 1.21 18.42
N ALA A 322 -23.22 2.06 17.49
CA ALA A 322 -24.51 1.91 16.80
C ALA A 322 -24.36 1.18 15.45
N GLY A 323 -23.13 0.84 15.04
CA GLY A 323 -22.84 0.18 13.77
C GLY A 323 -22.71 1.14 12.59
N ALA A 324 -22.63 2.45 12.81
CA ALA A 324 -22.39 3.41 11.74
C ALA A 324 -20.91 3.38 11.31
N PRO A 325 -20.59 3.37 10.01
CA PRO A 325 -19.21 3.44 9.54
C PRO A 325 -18.65 4.83 9.85
N ILE A 326 -17.54 4.89 10.58
CA ILE A 326 -16.98 6.14 11.11
C ILE A 326 -15.59 6.48 10.59
N SER A 327 -14.83 5.49 10.12
CA SER A 327 -13.52 5.69 9.51
C SER A 327 -13.14 4.50 8.63
N VAL A 328 -12.16 4.71 7.75
CA VAL A 328 -11.55 3.68 6.93
C VAL A 328 -10.03 3.79 6.99
N MET A 329 -9.37 2.64 7.03
CA MET A 329 -7.93 2.49 6.91
C MET A 329 -7.58 1.79 5.61
N PHE A 330 -6.63 2.34 4.86
CA PHE A 330 -6.08 1.74 3.65
C PHE A 330 -4.76 1.06 3.98
N LEU A 331 -4.66 -0.23 3.62
CA LEU A 331 -3.44 -1.01 3.70
C LEU A 331 -2.84 -1.05 2.30
N THR A 332 -1.70 -0.38 2.11
CA THR A 332 -1.04 -0.36 0.80
C THR A 332 -0.19 -1.61 0.62
N PRO A 333 -0.11 -2.16 -0.61
CA PRO A 333 0.80 -3.25 -0.87
C PRO A 333 2.26 -2.82 -0.78
N GLY A 334 3.14 -3.80 -0.61
CA GLY A 334 4.59 -3.59 -0.56
C GLY A 334 5.22 -3.46 -1.94
N VAL A 335 6.39 -2.82 -2.00
CA VAL A 335 7.26 -2.89 -3.18
C VAL A 335 7.96 -4.25 -3.21
N THR A 336 8.29 -4.83 -2.06
CA THR A 336 8.84 -6.19 -2.00
C THR A 336 7.84 -7.21 -2.55
N PRO A 337 8.28 -8.14 -3.42
CA PRO A 337 7.45 -9.27 -3.86
C PRO A 337 7.54 -10.49 -2.92
N TRP A 338 8.28 -10.37 -1.82
CA TRP A 338 8.66 -11.48 -0.96
C TRP A 338 7.46 -12.33 -0.51
N LYS A 339 7.55 -13.63 -0.77
CA LYS A 339 6.57 -14.62 -0.34
C LYS A 339 6.68 -14.85 1.15
N THR A 340 5.61 -14.53 1.86
CA THR A 340 5.59 -14.68 3.31
C THR A 340 5.87 -16.10 3.78
N THR A 341 6.72 -16.21 4.80
CA THR A 341 6.99 -17.45 5.54
C THR A 341 6.01 -17.67 6.70
N LEU A 342 4.98 -16.82 6.84
CA LEU A 342 3.99 -16.96 7.89
C LEU A 342 3.26 -18.31 7.77
N PRO A 343 3.27 -19.17 8.82
CA PRO A 343 2.59 -20.46 8.77
C PRO A 343 1.10 -20.33 8.45
N GLY A 344 0.61 -21.20 7.56
CA GLY A 344 -0.79 -21.22 7.12
C GLY A 344 -1.07 -20.40 5.86
N VAL A 345 -0.20 -19.44 5.50
CA VAL A 345 -0.36 -18.69 4.25
C VAL A 345 0.27 -19.48 3.10
N VAL A 346 -0.55 -19.86 2.12
CA VAL A 346 -0.09 -20.53 0.91
C VAL A 346 0.07 -19.49 -0.21
N ASN A 347 1.19 -19.55 -0.93
CA ASN A 347 1.45 -18.67 -2.09
C ASN A 347 1.36 -17.16 -1.76
N GLY A 348 1.75 -16.75 -0.55
CA GLY A 348 1.60 -15.38 -0.07
C GLY A 348 2.65 -14.39 -0.57
N ALA A 349 2.91 -14.36 -1.87
CA ALA A 349 3.66 -13.29 -2.53
C ALA A 349 2.71 -12.23 -3.09
N ASN A 350 3.27 -11.13 -3.58
CA ASN A 350 2.58 -10.08 -4.32
C ASN A 350 3.48 -9.56 -5.46
N ASN A 351 2.89 -8.90 -6.45
CA ASN A 351 3.71 -8.04 -7.30
C ASN A 351 4.11 -6.77 -6.53
N PRO A 352 5.23 -6.12 -6.91
CA PRO A 352 5.58 -4.79 -6.42
C PRO A 352 4.47 -3.78 -6.72
N GLY A 353 3.97 -3.09 -5.68
CA GLY A 353 2.92 -2.08 -5.79
C GLY A 353 3.34 -0.70 -5.30
N ILE A 354 2.80 0.35 -5.92
CA ILE A 354 2.88 1.75 -5.47
C ILE A 354 1.51 2.41 -5.61
N ARG A 355 1.18 3.37 -4.73
CA ARG A 355 -0.17 3.92 -4.67
C ARG A 355 -0.19 5.44 -4.60
N VAL A 356 -1.07 6.07 -5.37
CA VAL A 356 -1.35 7.51 -5.30
C VAL A 356 -2.80 7.73 -4.90
N PHE A 357 -3.03 8.66 -3.98
CA PHE A 357 -4.36 9.10 -3.57
C PHE A 357 -4.69 10.45 -4.20
N GLU A 358 -5.96 10.64 -4.52
CA GLU A 358 -6.53 11.92 -4.92
C GLU A 358 -7.39 12.44 -3.76
N TYR A 359 -7.25 13.71 -3.39
CA TYR A 359 -7.96 14.26 -2.23
C TYR A 359 -8.36 15.73 -2.41
N ASP A 360 -9.35 16.15 -1.63
CA ASP A 360 -9.74 17.54 -1.51
C ASP A 360 -8.86 18.26 -0.49
N ARG A 361 -8.07 19.26 -0.93
CA ARG A 361 -7.11 20.00 -0.08
C ARG A 361 -7.73 20.84 1.04
N VAL A 362 -9.04 21.09 0.99
CA VAL A 362 -9.72 21.91 2.02
C VAL A 362 -10.22 21.03 3.16
N THR A 363 -10.77 19.86 2.82
CA THR A 363 -11.48 18.97 3.75
C THR A 363 -10.71 17.70 4.08
N LEU A 364 -9.62 17.41 3.35
CA LEU A 364 -8.90 16.14 3.36
C LEU A 364 -9.74 14.92 2.98
N LYS A 365 -10.92 15.11 2.40
CA LYS A 365 -11.74 14.00 1.91
C LYS A 365 -11.04 13.31 0.74
N LEU A 366 -10.84 12.00 0.88
CA LEU A 366 -10.27 11.16 -0.16
C LEU A 366 -11.26 11.01 -1.31
N GLN A 367 -10.85 11.46 -2.49
CA GLN A 367 -11.64 11.41 -3.72
C GLN A 367 -11.41 10.09 -4.45
N ASP A 368 -10.18 9.60 -4.50
CA ASP A 368 -9.87 8.33 -5.16
C ASP A 368 -8.52 7.77 -4.71
N MET A 369 -8.24 6.56 -5.16
CA MET A 369 -6.99 5.84 -4.94
C MET A 369 -6.65 5.05 -6.21
N VAL A 370 -5.41 5.17 -6.66
CA VAL A 370 -4.91 4.48 -7.85
C VAL A 370 -3.69 3.66 -7.47
N THR A 371 -3.76 2.36 -7.69
CA THR A 371 -2.64 1.44 -7.48
C THR A 371 -1.97 1.18 -8.82
N TYR A 372 -0.65 1.31 -8.87
CA TYR A 372 0.19 0.89 -9.97
C TYR A 372 1.05 -0.28 -9.51
N PHE A 373 1.41 -1.14 -10.45
CA PHE A 373 2.20 -2.31 -10.14
C PHE A 373 3.21 -2.63 -11.23
N LEU A 374 4.18 -3.45 -10.87
CA LEU A 374 5.10 -4.07 -11.80
C LEU A 374 4.77 -5.57 -11.90
N ASN A 375 4.34 -6.05 -13.06
CA ASN A 375 4.29 -7.50 -13.29
C ASN A 375 5.72 -8.06 -13.30
N LEU A 376 6.17 -8.62 -12.17
CA LEU A 376 7.58 -9.00 -11.96
C LEU A 376 8.00 -10.12 -12.91
N SER A 377 7.13 -11.10 -13.15
CA SER A 377 7.37 -12.18 -14.11
C SER A 377 7.61 -11.66 -15.52
N GLN A 378 6.77 -10.70 -15.95
CA GLN A 378 6.90 -10.07 -17.26
C GLN A 378 8.15 -9.20 -17.34
N ALA A 379 8.44 -8.39 -16.32
CA ALA A 379 9.61 -7.53 -16.25
C ALA A 379 10.91 -8.33 -16.36
N ASN A 380 11.00 -9.46 -15.65
CA ASN A 380 12.14 -10.37 -15.71
C ASN A 380 12.29 -11.03 -17.09
N THR A 381 11.18 -11.41 -17.73
CA THR A 381 11.20 -12.01 -19.07
C THR A 381 11.59 -11.00 -20.16
N GLN A 382 11.11 -9.77 -20.07
CA GLN A 382 11.33 -8.70 -21.05
C GLN A 382 12.61 -7.89 -20.79
N GLY A 383 13.24 -8.06 -19.62
CA GLY A 383 14.42 -7.32 -19.21
C GLY A 383 14.20 -5.82 -18.95
N THR A 384 12.95 -5.36 -18.94
CA THR A 384 12.58 -3.94 -18.75
C THR A 384 11.44 -3.84 -17.75
N PRO A 385 11.54 -3.03 -16.67
CA PRO A 385 10.47 -2.88 -15.72
C PRO A 385 9.49 -1.83 -16.24
N ARG A 386 8.24 -2.22 -16.47
CA ARG A 386 7.18 -1.28 -16.86
C ARG A 386 6.13 -1.30 -15.78
N TRP A 387 6.04 -0.19 -15.06
CA TRP A 387 4.98 0.03 -14.08
C TRP A 387 3.71 0.41 -14.82
N GLU A 388 2.61 -0.25 -14.49
CA GLU A 388 1.33 -0.08 -15.16
C GLU A 388 0.22 0.16 -14.15
N LEU A 389 -0.87 0.78 -14.60
CA LEU A 389 -2.07 0.97 -13.80
C LEU A 389 -2.66 -0.40 -13.49
N GLU A 390 -2.81 -0.74 -12.21
CA GLU A 390 -3.56 -1.92 -11.80
C GLU A 390 -5.07 -1.60 -11.79
N TYR A 391 -5.46 -0.62 -10.97
CA TYR A 391 -6.83 -0.17 -10.89
C TYR A 391 -6.97 1.23 -10.26
N ARG A 392 -8.12 1.85 -10.56
CA ARG A 392 -8.66 3.01 -9.85
C ARG A 392 -9.82 2.54 -8.97
N LEU A 393 -9.83 2.94 -7.70
CA LEU A 393 -10.76 2.43 -6.69
C LEU A 393 -12.22 2.70 -7.04
N THR A 394 -12.54 3.93 -7.44
CA THR A 394 -13.91 4.32 -7.80
C THR A 394 -14.44 3.51 -8.98
N GLU A 395 -13.60 3.20 -9.97
CA GLU A 395 -13.96 2.37 -11.12
C GLU A 395 -14.10 0.89 -10.74
N ALA A 396 -13.15 0.37 -9.96
CA ALA A 396 -13.10 -1.03 -9.55
C ALA A 396 -14.31 -1.44 -8.71
N TYR A 397 -14.76 -0.59 -7.79
CA TYR A 397 -15.87 -0.90 -6.89
C TYR A 397 -17.17 -0.15 -7.24
N GLN A 398 -17.14 0.69 -8.28
CA GLN A 398 -18.24 1.55 -8.74
C GLN A 398 -18.85 2.37 -7.60
N VAL A 399 -17.96 3.08 -6.90
CA VAL A 399 -18.27 3.99 -5.80
C VAL A 399 -17.88 5.42 -6.18
N GLN A 400 -18.43 6.41 -5.47
CA GLN A 400 -18.29 7.81 -5.88
C GLN A 400 -16.95 8.41 -5.46
N ASP A 401 -16.39 7.95 -4.35
CA ASP A 401 -15.12 8.43 -3.81
C ASP A 401 -14.43 7.33 -2.97
N ALA A 402 -13.30 7.67 -2.34
CA ALA A 402 -12.60 6.80 -1.38
C ALA A 402 -12.96 7.13 0.08
N GLY A 403 -14.13 7.74 0.32
CA GLY A 403 -14.63 8.06 1.65
C GLY A 403 -15.19 6.85 2.39
N THR A 404 -15.41 7.01 3.70
CA THR A 404 -15.91 5.95 4.61
C THR A 404 -17.18 5.26 4.10
N ASP A 405 -18.19 6.02 3.65
CA ASP A 405 -19.47 5.46 3.18
C ASP A 405 -19.31 4.67 1.86
N SER A 406 -18.47 5.18 0.96
CA SER A 406 -18.12 4.50 -0.29
C SER A 406 -17.37 3.20 -0.01
N MET A 407 -16.44 3.19 0.95
CA MET A 407 -15.71 1.98 1.31
C MET A 407 -16.57 0.95 2.04
N HIS A 408 -17.55 1.37 2.84
CA HIS A 408 -18.59 0.48 3.35
C HIS A 408 -19.41 -0.14 2.20
N THR A 409 -19.75 0.65 1.18
CA THR A 409 -20.42 0.16 -0.04
C THR A 409 -19.55 -0.84 -0.81
N ALA A 410 -18.24 -0.59 -0.95
CA ALA A 410 -17.31 -1.52 -1.56
C ALA A 410 -17.27 -2.86 -0.79
N LEU A 411 -17.17 -2.81 0.54
CA LEU A 411 -17.16 -4.00 1.40
C LEU A 411 -18.46 -4.82 1.27
N THR A 412 -19.62 -4.17 1.32
CA THR A 412 -20.91 -4.87 1.17
C THR A 412 -21.03 -5.57 -0.19
N ARG A 413 -20.49 -4.97 -1.26
CA ARG A 413 -20.42 -5.59 -2.59
C ARG A 413 -19.45 -6.78 -2.61
N ILE A 414 -18.25 -6.62 -2.07
CA ILE A 414 -17.27 -7.72 -1.95
C ILE A 414 -17.86 -8.90 -1.16
N ALA A 415 -18.59 -8.63 -0.08
CA ALA A 415 -19.19 -9.67 0.74
C ALA A 415 -20.36 -10.42 0.05
N SER A 416 -21.09 -9.75 -0.86
CA SER A 416 -22.33 -10.28 -1.45
C SER A 416 -22.23 -10.72 -2.90
N ASP A 417 -21.22 -10.26 -3.65
CA ASP A 417 -21.04 -10.53 -5.07
C ASP A 417 -19.70 -11.26 -5.33
N GLN A 418 -19.76 -12.42 -5.99
CA GLN A 418 -18.57 -13.25 -6.25
C GLN A 418 -17.56 -12.59 -7.21
N HIS A 419 -18.03 -11.82 -8.19
CA HIS A 419 -17.16 -11.14 -9.13
C HIS A 419 -16.44 -9.97 -8.45
N MET A 420 -17.12 -9.23 -7.56
CA MET A 420 -16.49 -8.18 -6.75
C MET A 420 -15.48 -8.75 -5.75
N LEU A 421 -15.81 -9.89 -5.11
CA LEU A 421 -14.86 -10.62 -4.28
C LEU A 421 -13.62 -11.04 -5.08
N GLN A 422 -13.82 -11.65 -6.25
CA GLN A 422 -12.71 -12.13 -7.06
C GLN A 422 -11.82 -10.97 -7.54
N ARG A 423 -12.42 -9.85 -7.93
CA ARG A 423 -11.69 -8.62 -8.29
C ARG A 423 -10.83 -8.13 -7.13
N TYR A 424 -11.42 -7.97 -5.94
CA TYR A 424 -10.68 -7.59 -4.74
C TYR A 424 -9.56 -8.57 -4.42
N TYR A 425 -9.81 -9.88 -4.51
CA TYR A 425 -8.82 -10.92 -4.21
C TYR A 425 -7.62 -10.90 -5.16
N ILE A 426 -7.85 -10.67 -6.45
CA ILE A 426 -6.77 -10.48 -7.43
C ILE A 426 -5.92 -9.27 -7.04
N TYR A 427 -6.55 -8.12 -6.78
CA TYR A 427 -5.84 -6.90 -6.36
C TYR A 427 -5.15 -7.03 -5.01
N ASN A 428 -5.67 -7.85 -4.10
CA ASN A 428 -5.06 -8.08 -2.79
C ASN A 428 -3.61 -8.59 -2.89
N SER A 429 -3.32 -9.41 -3.89
CA SER A 429 -1.95 -9.88 -4.20
C SER A 429 -1.22 -9.01 -5.24
N VAL A 430 -1.76 -7.84 -5.55
CA VAL A 430 -1.30 -6.96 -6.63
C VAL A 430 -1.29 -7.71 -7.97
N SER A 431 -2.39 -8.40 -8.28
CA SER A 431 -2.56 -9.17 -9.51
C SER A 431 -1.54 -10.31 -9.71
N TYR A 432 -0.96 -10.83 -8.62
CA TYR A 432 -0.07 -12.00 -8.63
C TYR A 432 -0.88 -13.32 -8.66
N ASP A 433 -1.84 -13.48 -7.75
CA ASP A 433 -2.67 -14.67 -7.60
C ASP A 433 -4.03 -14.48 -8.26
N HIS A 434 -4.31 -15.29 -9.29
CA HIS A 434 -5.57 -15.30 -10.04
C HIS A 434 -6.45 -16.50 -9.69
N SER A 435 -6.10 -17.26 -8.66
CA SER A 435 -6.92 -18.38 -8.18
C SER A 435 -8.26 -17.89 -7.65
N THR A 436 -9.26 -18.79 -7.63
CA THR A 436 -10.60 -18.44 -7.18
C THR A 436 -10.66 -18.34 -5.65
N CYS A 437 -11.15 -17.22 -5.12
CA CYS A 437 -11.42 -17.06 -3.70
C CYS A 437 -12.74 -17.78 -3.33
N GLY A 438 -12.62 -18.95 -2.69
CA GLY A 438 -13.73 -19.75 -2.17
C GLY A 438 -14.29 -19.24 -0.83
N ASP A 439 -15.17 -20.01 -0.19
CA ASP A 439 -15.91 -19.56 1.01
C ASP A 439 -15.03 -19.29 2.24
N ILE A 440 -13.96 -20.08 2.43
CA ILE A 440 -13.00 -19.88 3.53
C ILE A 440 -12.26 -18.56 3.31
N CYS A 441 -11.68 -18.38 2.12
CA CYS A 441 -11.04 -17.13 1.69
C CYS A 441 -12.00 -15.93 1.83
N ARG A 442 -13.25 -16.03 1.35
CA ARG A 442 -14.27 -14.98 1.53
C ARG A 442 -14.40 -14.60 3.00
N SER A 443 -14.53 -15.58 3.88
CA SER A 443 -14.76 -15.36 5.31
C SER A 443 -13.56 -14.66 5.96
N GLU A 444 -12.34 -15.13 5.68
CA GLU A 444 -11.09 -14.51 6.15
C GLU A 444 -11.00 -13.03 5.74
N HIS A 445 -11.19 -12.76 4.44
CA HIS A 445 -11.08 -11.41 3.91
C HIS A 445 -12.20 -10.48 4.39
N VAL A 446 -13.46 -10.92 4.32
CA VAL A 446 -14.61 -10.10 4.74
C VAL A 446 -14.56 -9.81 6.23
N CYS A 447 -14.24 -10.80 7.06
CA CYS A 447 -14.14 -10.59 8.50
C CYS A 447 -12.99 -9.67 8.86
N ALA A 448 -11.81 -9.82 8.23
CA ALA A 448 -10.69 -8.91 8.47
C ALA A 448 -11.02 -7.46 8.07
N MET A 449 -11.63 -7.24 6.89
CA MET A 449 -12.04 -5.90 6.45
C MET A 449 -13.10 -5.27 7.36
N GLN A 450 -14.03 -6.07 7.88
CA GLN A 450 -15.17 -5.59 8.65
C GLN A 450 -14.87 -5.42 10.15
N GLN A 451 -14.07 -6.31 10.73
CA GLN A 451 -13.94 -6.49 12.18
C GLN A 451 -12.50 -6.32 12.65
N VAL A 452 -12.18 -5.11 13.11
CA VAL A 452 -10.87 -4.82 13.74
C VAL A 452 -10.83 -5.31 15.20
N ALA A 453 -11.97 -5.38 15.88
CA ALA A 453 -12.05 -5.87 17.26
C ALA A 453 -12.00 -7.40 17.32
N PHE A 454 -11.27 -7.94 18.31
CA PHE A 454 -10.98 -9.37 18.40
C PHE A 454 -12.26 -10.21 18.54
N ASN A 455 -13.13 -9.86 19.48
CA ASN A 455 -14.37 -10.62 19.75
C ASN A 455 -15.32 -10.65 18.55
N THR A 456 -15.46 -9.54 17.82
CA THR A 456 -16.38 -9.47 16.67
C THR A 456 -15.78 -10.12 15.43
N TYR A 457 -14.45 -10.13 15.28
CA TYR A 457 -13.76 -10.89 14.23
C TYR A 457 -13.97 -12.40 14.43
N ALA A 458 -13.72 -12.91 15.64
CA ALA A 458 -13.93 -14.32 15.96
C ALA A 458 -15.39 -14.74 15.70
N THR A 459 -16.35 -13.92 16.14
CA THR A 459 -17.79 -14.15 15.88
C THR A 459 -18.11 -14.17 14.38
N CYS A 460 -17.48 -13.28 13.60
CA CYS A 460 -17.67 -13.21 12.15
C CYS A 460 -17.22 -14.49 11.44
N LEU A 461 -16.03 -15.02 11.78
CA LEU A 461 -15.53 -16.28 11.19
C LEU A 461 -16.48 -17.46 11.44
N HIS A 462 -17.09 -17.53 12.64
CA HIS A 462 -18.07 -18.58 12.96
C HIS A 462 -19.45 -18.37 12.28
N GLY A 463 -19.87 -17.12 12.07
CA GLY A 463 -21.18 -16.80 11.50
C GLY A 463 -21.31 -17.10 10.00
N LEU A 464 -20.26 -16.89 9.21
CA LEU A 464 -20.27 -17.15 7.76
C LEU A 464 -20.29 -18.65 7.40
N GLY A 465 -19.85 -19.53 8.31
CA GLY A 465 -19.85 -20.99 8.14
C GLY A 465 -21.22 -21.68 8.33
N THR A 466 -22.28 -20.97 8.74
CA THR A 466 -23.57 -21.59 9.10
C THR A 466 -24.66 -21.57 8.02
N LYS A 467 -24.30 -21.35 6.75
CA LYS A 467 -25.22 -21.47 5.59
C LYS A 467 -25.19 -22.81 4.85
N LEU A 468 -24.99 -23.93 5.57
CA LEU A 468 -25.32 -25.27 5.07
C LEU A 468 -26.37 -25.89 5.99
N VAL A 469 -27.65 -25.67 5.65
CA VAL A 469 -28.76 -26.46 6.19
C VAL A 469 -29.06 -27.61 5.22
N PRO A 470 -29.68 -28.71 5.66
CA PRO A 470 -31.11 -28.76 5.36
C PRO A 470 -31.97 -29.16 6.56
N SER A 471 -32.99 -28.33 6.76
CA SER A 471 -34.14 -28.57 7.60
C SER A 471 -34.87 -29.80 7.04
N PHE A 472 -34.70 -30.95 7.66
CA PHE A 472 -35.62 -32.08 7.49
C PHE A 472 -36.70 -31.92 8.55
N LEU A 473 -37.79 -31.22 8.23
CA LEU A 473 -39.09 -31.47 8.84
C LEU A 473 -40.22 -30.85 7.98
N LEU A 474 -41.24 -31.69 7.71
CA LEU A 474 -42.57 -31.40 7.15
C LEU A 474 -42.70 -31.11 5.65
N MET A 475 -43.20 -32.11 4.90
CA MET A 475 -44.60 -32.16 4.42
C MET A 475 -44.77 -33.34 3.45
N LEU A 476 -45.35 -34.45 3.92
CA LEU A 476 -45.98 -35.44 3.05
C LEU A 476 -47.50 -35.32 3.24
N THR A 477 -48.14 -34.60 2.33
CA THR A 477 -49.58 -34.73 2.09
C THR A 477 -49.78 -34.91 0.59
N LEU A 478 -50.26 -36.09 0.21
CA LEU A 478 -51.03 -36.33 -1.01
C LEU A 478 -51.70 -37.70 -0.87
N LEU A 479 -52.97 -37.67 -0.50
CA LEU A 479 -53.94 -38.77 -0.67
C LEU A 479 -54.19 -38.98 -2.18
N PRO A 480 -54.60 -40.20 -2.58
CA PRO A 480 -55.99 -40.30 -3.03
C PRO A 480 -56.73 -41.57 -2.54
N SER A 481 -57.92 -41.31 -2.00
CA SER A 481 -59.24 -41.94 -2.23
C SER A 481 -59.42 -43.43 -2.60
N LEU A 482 -60.47 -44.00 -1.98
CA LEU A 482 -61.29 -45.18 -2.35
C LEU A 482 -60.62 -46.55 -2.10
N SER A 483 -61.19 -47.55 -1.42
CA SER A 483 -62.59 -47.96 -1.33
C SER A 483 -62.77 -49.12 -0.31
N ILE A 484 -63.91 -49.12 0.41
CA ILE A 484 -64.87 -50.25 0.54
C ILE A 484 -64.64 -51.42 1.56
N LEU A 485 -65.78 -51.73 2.24
CA LEU A 485 -66.23 -52.95 2.97
C LEU A 485 -65.59 -53.24 4.35
N VAL A 486 -66.23 -53.79 5.39
CA VAL A 486 -67.61 -54.00 5.90
C VAL A 486 -67.41 -54.70 7.28
N VAL A 487 -67.99 -54.14 8.36
CA VAL A 487 -68.70 -54.71 9.55
C VAL A 487 -68.66 -56.26 9.76
N PRO A 488 -68.72 -56.82 11.01
CA PRO A 488 -69.21 -56.23 12.27
C PRO A 488 -68.23 -56.11 13.44
#